data_AF-A0A0S6XIL5-F1
#
_entry.id   AF-A0A0S6XIL5-F1
#
_cell.length_a   1.000
_cell.length_b   1.000
_cell.length_c   1.000
_cell.angle_alpha   90.00
_cell.angle_beta   90.00
_cell.angle_gamma   90.00
#
_symmetry.space_group_name_H-M   'P 1'
#
loop_
_entity.id
_entity.type
_entity.pdbx_description
1 polymer ?
#
loop_
_entity_poly.entity_id
_entity_poly.type
_entity_poly.pdbx_seq_one_letter_code
_entity_poly.pdbx_strand_id
1 'polypeptide(L)'
;MVFIHGLGGSVAQFNNLLTNLVNVGPCLAIDLPGCGMSDFAPQNWEAYSLERFVKLIAAAIEQHRDVGNNQKVVLIGHSMGCSLATLLVSTASSVPTSVREHVIGMIALCPRVSPLSTAEIRQAKIAARFPVPIFDMLRMLDRRGGLQSASVTRFVGEHADGETRRLQLRFNEQSRSPVFLRFAAGFVAPDGSSSALPGPEIWSRIEVPIFCIAGEDDHVTPPSNVEIVASIMRSHRGILGDHQVQSTTGIATTAIAPTIVDPDELGQFHAPPFVFKSAILPAPAGHGLLYATTTIRVVSGLIQGFLASHIDKRLSIGWQLQHLTTGGKWDVKNLEKWNRVAPVSDPIAGLFRAMKTLREVDDLHTPSVFTRQWNLKSGVDNPIAAIIDISHGSPVYDSKGLEEGGIEYHKYPTVSKLPLSVDEVRGFIALVDRLRSQIRANPDSQNAVIAVHCHYGFNRTGFAIISYMIERLGYRLPDALEEFARSRPNGVRHEHFVNELHVRYAIGLKRAPTWD
;
A
#
# COMPACT_ATOMS: atom_id res chain seq x y z
N MET A 1 2.29 -7.48 -11.22
CA MET A 1 3.25 -6.44 -10.82
C MET A 1 4.57 -7.11 -10.46
N VAL A 2 5.69 -6.59 -10.96
CA VAL A 2 7.03 -7.19 -10.76
C VAL A 2 7.92 -6.22 -9.99
N PHE A 3 8.42 -6.63 -8.83
CA PHE A 3 9.21 -5.81 -7.92
C PHE A 3 10.69 -6.14 -8.06
N ILE A 4 11.50 -5.13 -8.34
CA ILE A 4 12.93 -5.27 -8.66
C ILE A 4 13.73 -4.39 -7.70
N HIS A 5 14.50 -5.02 -6.81
CA HIS A 5 15.31 -4.31 -5.81
C HIS A 5 16.60 -3.74 -6.39
N GLY A 6 17.19 -2.79 -5.66
CA GLY A 6 18.46 -2.15 -6.02
C GLY A 6 19.71 -2.89 -5.50
N LEU A 7 20.87 -2.25 -5.73
CA LEU A 7 22.17 -2.70 -5.23
C LEU A 7 22.16 -2.84 -3.69
N GLY A 8 22.58 -4.01 -3.20
CA GLY A 8 22.60 -4.29 -1.76
C GLY A 8 21.21 -4.46 -1.11
N GLY A 9 20.16 -4.44 -1.93
CA GLY A 9 18.78 -4.66 -1.52
C GLY A 9 18.34 -6.13 -1.54
N SER A 10 17.07 -6.35 -1.24
CA SER A 10 16.37 -7.63 -1.35
C SER A 10 14.86 -7.40 -1.42
N VAL A 11 14.09 -8.46 -1.70
CA VAL A 11 12.62 -8.45 -1.67
C VAL A 11 12.08 -7.98 -0.31
N ALA A 12 12.81 -8.20 0.79
CA ALA A 12 12.40 -7.78 2.13
C ALA A 12 12.16 -6.26 2.24
N GLN A 13 12.83 -5.44 1.42
CA GLN A 13 12.61 -3.98 1.39
C GLN A 13 11.22 -3.62 0.85
N PHE A 14 10.62 -4.48 0.04
CA PHE A 14 9.27 -4.29 -0.50
C PHE A 14 8.17 -4.87 0.40
N ASN A 15 8.47 -5.52 1.54
CA ASN A 15 7.49 -6.28 2.33
C ASN A 15 6.19 -5.51 2.60
N ASN A 16 6.31 -4.27 3.08
CA ASN A 16 5.13 -3.45 3.40
C ASN A 16 4.38 -3.01 2.13
N LEU A 17 5.10 -2.72 1.04
CA LEU A 17 4.50 -2.35 -0.24
C LEU A 17 3.77 -3.54 -0.88
N LEU A 18 4.39 -4.73 -0.86
CA LEU A 18 3.79 -5.99 -1.33
C LEU A 18 2.51 -6.31 -0.56
N THR A 19 2.53 -6.18 0.76
CA THR A 19 1.37 -6.41 1.62
C THR A 19 0.18 -5.51 1.23
N ASN A 20 0.45 -4.27 0.82
CA ASN A 20 -0.60 -3.35 0.37
C ASN A 20 -1.06 -3.64 -1.07
N LEU A 21 -0.13 -3.96 -1.98
CA LEU A 21 -0.41 -4.11 -3.41
C LEU A 21 -0.91 -5.50 -3.80
N VAL A 22 -0.78 -6.53 -2.97
CA VAL A 22 -1.33 -7.87 -3.27
C VAL A 22 -2.86 -7.85 -3.47
N ASN A 23 -3.55 -6.89 -2.86
CA ASN A 23 -4.99 -6.68 -3.05
C ASN A 23 -5.34 -6.00 -4.38
N VAL A 24 -4.35 -5.46 -5.10
CA VAL A 24 -4.52 -4.78 -6.40
C VAL A 24 -4.29 -5.76 -7.55
N GLY A 25 -3.41 -6.75 -7.38
CA GLY A 25 -3.19 -7.77 -8.38
C GLY A 25 -2.02 -8.68 -8.04
N PRO A 26 -1.75 -9.71 -8.87
CA PRO A 26 -0.65 -10.64 -8.63
C PRO A 26 0.69 -9.93 -8.55
N CYS A 27 1.46 -10.24 -7.50
CA CYS A 27 2.79 -9.67 -7.25
C CYS A 27 3.86 -10.76 -7.43
N LEU A 28 4.87 -10.46 -8.23
CA LEU A 28 6.11 -11.22 -8.36
C LEU A 28 7.25 -10.35 -7.81
N ALA A 29 7.97 -10.82 -6.81
CA ALA A 29 9.15 -10.13 -6.30
C ALA A 29 10.36 -11.05 -6.43
N ILE A 30 11.49 -10.51 -6.87
CA ILE A 30 12.66 -11.30 -7.27
C ILE A 30 13.85 -10.89 -6.40
N ASP A 31 14.44 -11.84 -5.68
CA ASP A 31 15.77 -11.68 -5.09
C ASP A 31 16.83 -12.01 -6.15
N LEU A 32 17.64 -11.02 -6.53
CA LEU A 32 18.73 -11.21 -7.49
C LEU A 32 19.84 -12.11 -6.90
N PRO A 33 20.67 -12.76 -7.74
CA PRO A 33 21.74 -13.65 -7.27
C PRO A 33 22.58 -13.06 -6.13
N GLY A 34 22.68 -13.80 -5.03
CA GLY A 34 23.41 -13.41 -3.81
C GLY A 34 22.71 -12.40 -2.89
N CYS A 35 21.51 -11.94 -3.25
CA CYS A 35 20.67 -11.05 -2.44
C CYS A 35 19.55 -11.82 -1.74
N GLY A 36 19.12 -11.33 -0.56
CA GLY A 36 18.01 -11.92 0.19
C GLY A 36 18.19 -13.41 0.43
N MET A 37 17.23 -14.21 -0.05
CA MET A 37 17.26 -15.68 0.07
C MET A 37 17.91 -16.39 -1.14
N SER A 38 18.29 -15.65 -2.18
CA SER A 38 18.92 -16.22 -3.38
C SER A 38 20.37 -16.60 -3.13
N ASP A 39 20.76 -17.78 -3.60
CA ASP A 39 22.13 -18.26 -3.54
C ASP A 39 23.09 -17.28 -4.23
N PHE A 40 24.31 -17.21 -3.71
CA PHE A 40 25.39 -16.48 -4.37
C PHE A 40 26.03 -17.35 -5.47
N ALA A 41 25.23 -17.62 -6.49
CA ALA A 41 25.59 -18.44 -7.64
C ALA A 41 24.90 -17.93 -8.91
N PRO A 42 25.58 -17.98 -10.08
CA PRO A 42 26.99 -18.34 -10.23
C PRO A 42 27.91 -17.23 -9.68
N GLN A 43 29.20 -17.49 -9.48
CA GLN A 43 30.14 -16.52 -8.87
C GLN A 43 30.98 -15.74 -9.89
N ASN A 44 30.81 -16.03 -11.19
CA ASN A 44 31.48 -15.29 -12.26
C ASN A 44 31.01 -13.84 -12.30
N TRP A 45 31.94 -12.90 -12.50
CA TRP A 45 31.64 -11.47 -12.49
C TRP A 45 30.66 -11.04 -13.58
N GLU A 46 30.78 -11.63 -14.77
CA GLU A 46 29.91 -11.31 -15.92
C GLU A 46 28.42 -11.61 -15.64
N ALA A 47 28.11 -12.60 -14.79
CA ALA A 47 26.72 -12.93 -14.45
C ALA A 47 25.99 -11.82 -13.69
N TYR A 48 26.72 -10.83 -13.16
CA TYR A 48 26.19 -9.71 -12.40
C TYR A 48 26.14 -8.41 -13.22
N SER A 49 26.27 -8.51 -14.55
CA SER A 49 26.03 -7.37 -15.44
C SER A 49 24.54 -7.04 -15.51
N LEU A 50 24.22 -5.77 -15.79
CA LEU A 50 22.82 -5.34 -15.93
C LEU A 50 22.10 -6.10 -17.04
N GLU A 51 22.77 -6.41 -18.15
CA GLU A 51 22.20 -7.23 -19.23
C GLU A 51 21.78 -8.62 -18.74
N ARG A 52 22.63 -9.29 -17.95
CA ARG A 52 22.32 -10.62 -17.41
C ARG A 52 21.18 -10.57 -16.41
N PHE A 53 21.11 -9.51 -15.58
CA PHE A 53 19.96 -9.32 -14.69
C PHE A 53 18.66 -9.03 -15.45
N VAL A 54 18.67 -8.22 -16.50
CA VAL A 54 17.48 -7.98 -17.33
C VAL A 54 17.01 -9.29 -17.97
N LYS A 55 17.92 -10.11 -18.50
CA LYS A 55 17.59 -11.45 -19.04
C LYS A 55 17.01 -12.38 -17.98
N LEU A 56 17.58 -12.38 -16.78
CA LEU A 56 17.09 -13.19 -15.65
C LEU A 56 15.68 -12.74 -15.21
N ILE A 57 15.46 -11.44 -15.09
CA ILE A 57 14.14 -10.88 -14.74
C ILE A 57 13.13 -11.22 -15.83
N ALA A 58 13.49 -11.06 -17.10
CA ALA A 58 12.61 -11.42 -18.22
C ALA A 58 12.23 -12.91 -18.19
N ALA A 59 13.20 -13.80 -17.96
CA ALA A 59 12.94 -15.24 -17.84
C ALA A 59 12.01 -15.56 -16.66
N ALA A 60 12.23 -14.94 -15.50
CA ALA A 60 11.36 -15.09 -14.33
C ALA A 60 9.93 -14.61 -14.61
N ILE A 61 9.77 -13.50 -15.33
CA ILE A 61 8.46 -12.99 -15.72
C ILE A 61 7.75 -13.98 -16.65
N GLU A 62 8.39 -14.48 -17.71
CA GLU A 62 7.76 -15.44 -18.62
C GLU A 62 7.38 -16.76 -17.94
N GLN A 63 8.17 -17.21 -16.96
CA GLN A 63 7.86 -18.42 -16.21
C GLN A 63 6.61 -18.30 -15.33
N HIS A 64 6.31 -17.10 -14.83
CA HIS A 64 5.23 -16.87 -13.87
C HIS A 64 4.02 -16.12 -14.43
N ARG A 65 4.17 -15.48 -15.59
CA ARG A 65 3.08 -14.82 -16.30
C ARG A 65 2.09 -15.85 -16.80
N ASP A 66 0.80 -15.56 -16.66
CA ASP A 66 -0.25 -16.34 -17.31
C ASP A 66 -0.25 -16.04 -18.82
N VAL A 67 0.55 -16.80 -19.56
CA VAL A 67 0.71 -16.70 -21.01
C VAL A 67 -0.62 -17.00 -21.72
N GLY A 68 -1.39 -17.97 -21.23
CA GLY A 68 -2.66 -18.39 -21.83
C GLY A 68 -3.70 -17.27 -21.87
N ASN A 69 -3.70 -16.42 -20.84
CA ASN A 69 -4.58 -15.25 -20.75
C ASN A 69 -3.89 -13.93 -21.18
N ASN A 70 -2.73 -13.99 -21.83
CA ASN A 70 -1.96 -12.81 -22.25
C ASN A 70 -1.78 -11.77 -21.12
N GLN A 71 -1.46 -12.26 -19.91
CA GLN A 71 -1.36 -11.42 -18.72
C GLN A 71 -0.34 -10.31 -18.92
N LYS A 72 -0.72 -9.08 -18.56
CA LYS A 72 0.13 -7.89 -18.68
C LYS A 72 1.00 -7.67 -17.45
N VAL A 73 2.05 -6.88 -17.63
CA VAL A 73 3.12 -6.69 -16.64
C VAL A 73 3.26 -5.21 -16.30
N VAL A 74 3.37 -4.91 -15.01
CA VAL A 74 3.78 -3.58 -14.52
C VAL A 74 5.06 -3.77 -13.74
N LEU A 75 6.10 -3.00 -14.08
CA LEU A 75 7.40 -3.06 -13.43
C LEU A 75 7.47 -2.03 -12.30
N ILE A 76 8.01 -2.43 -11.15
CA ILE A 76 8.21 -1.57 -9.98
C ILE A 76 9.67 -1.72 -9.56
N GLY A 77 10.49 -0.73 -9.93
CA GLY A 77 11.91 -0.70 -9.60
C GLY A 77 12.18 0.18 -8.38
N HIS A 78 13.18 -0.19 -7.57
CA HIS A 78 13.77 0.69 -6.56
C HIS A 78 15.26 0.89 -6.84
N SER A 79 15.75 2.13 -6.81
CA SER A 79 17.18 2.45 -6.97
C SER A 79 17.74 1.89 -8.29
N MET A 80 18.80 1.08 -8.25
CA MET A 80 19.32 0.33 -9.40
C MET A 80 18.26 -0.56 -10.08
N GLY A 81 17.26 -1.05 -9.35
CA GLY A 81 16.14 -1.80 -9.92
C GLY A 81 15.32 -0.98 -10.92
N CYS A 82 15.29 0.35 -10.79
CA CYS A 82 14.74 1.25 -11.81
C CYS A 82 15.53 1.17 -13.11
N SER A 83 16.86 1.11 -13.03
CA SER A 83 17.72 0.97 -14.20
C SER A 83 17.47 -0.35 -14.96
N LEU A 84 17.29 -1.45 -14.21
CA LEU A 84 16.94 -2.75 -14.80
C LEU A 84 15.55 -2.72 -15.45
N ALA A 85 14.56 -2.12 -14.79
CA ALA A 85 13.22 -1.94 -15.35
C ALA A 85 13.25 -1.10 -16.63
N THR A 86 14.01 0.01 -16.65
CA THR A 86 14.20 0.87 -17.82
C THR A 86 14.81 0.11 -18.99
N LEU A 87 15.86 -0.69 -18.75
CA LEU A 87 16.48 -1.52 -19.78
C LEU A 87 15.52 -2.62 -20.31
N LEU A 88 14.59 -3.10 -19.49
CA LEU A 88 13.62 -4.10 -19.90
C LEU A 88 12.53 -3.50 -20.80
N VAL A 89 12.03 -2.31 -20.46
CA VAL A 89 10.86 -1.71 -21.12
C VAL A 89 11.20 -0.78 -22.29
N SER A 90 12.38 -0.16 -22.30
CA SER A 90 12.77 0.80 -23.34
C SER A 90 12.96 0.14 -24.70
N THR A 91 12.48 0.79 -25.77
CA THR A 91 12.64 0.35 -27.16
C THR A 91 14.05 0.61 -27.71
N ALA A 92 14.84 1.48 -27.07
CA ALA A 92 16.26 1.68 -27.41
C ALA A 92 17.21 0.73 -26.68
N SER A 93 16.72 -0.11 -25.78
CA SER A 93 17.54 -1.10 -25.12
C SER A 93 17.93 -2.22 -26.08
N SER A 94 19.23 -2.49 -26.19
CA SER A 94 19.76 -3.59 -27.02
C SER A 94 19.54 -4.98 -26.40
N VAL A 95 19.04 -5.07 -25.17
CA VAL A 95 18.80 -6.34 -24.49
C VAL A 95 17.57 -7.03 -25.11
N PRO A 96 17.72 -8.22 -25.72
CA PRO A 96 16.58 -8.94 -26.31
C PRO A 96 15.68 -9.52 -25.22
N THR A 97 14.41 -9.13 -25.19
CA THR A 97 13.39 -9.69 -24.28
C THR A 97 12.04 -9.75 -25.01
N SER A 98 11.32 -10.87 -24.87
CA SER A 98 9.91 -10.98 -25.31
C SER A 98 8.98 -10.20 -24.40
N VAL A 99 9.30 -10.16 -23.10
CA VAL A 99 8.48 -9.54 -22.05
C VAL A 99 8.11 -8.08 -22.34
N ARG A 100 8.94 -7.33 -23.09
CA ARG A 100 8.70 -5.91 -23.40
C ARG A 100 7.30 -5.66 -23.95
N GLU A 101 6.79 -6.53 -24.83
CA GLU A 101 5.46 -6.37 -25.46
C GLU A 101 4.29 -6.57 -24.48
N HIS A 102 4.57 -7.16 -23.31
CA HIS A 102 3.60 -7.40 -22.26
C HIS A 102 3.65 -6.35 -21.14
N VAL A 103 4.68 -5.49 -21.12
CA VAL A 103 4.78 -4.41 -20.14
C VAL A 103 3.83 -3.28 -20.51
N ILE A 104 3.01 -2.85 -19.56
CA ILE A 104 1.98 -1.82 -19.75
C ILE A 104 2.17 -0.60 -18.83
N GLY A 105 3.22 -0.61 -18.00
CA GLY A 105 3.51 0.49 -17.09
C GLY A 105 4.79 0.27 -16.28
N MET A 106 5.36 1.36 -15.80
CA MET A 106 6.57 1.37 -14.96
C MET A 106 6.43 2.34 -13.79
N ILE A 107 6.84 1.89 -12.60
CA ILE A 107 6.98 2.72 -11.40
C ILE A 107 8.46 2.69 -11.00
N ALA A 108 9.04 3.87 -10.85
CA ALA A 108 10.45 4.04 -10.53
C ALA A 108 10.59 4.75 -9.18
N LEU A 109 10.99 4.00 -8.14
CA LEU A 109 11.21 4.50 -6.79
C LEU A 109 12.69 4.86 -6.63
N CYS A 110 12.98 6.12 -6.30
CA CYS A 110 14.34 6.63 -6.14
C CYS A 110 15.23 6.29 -7.37
N PRO A 111 14.85 6.67 -8.61
CA PRO A 111 15.55 6.24 -9.80
C PRO A 111 16.97 6.81 -9.88
N ARG A 112 17.90 6.02 -10.41
CA ARG A 112 19.21 6.50 -10.88
C ARG A 112 19.18 6.64 -12.39
N VAL A 113 19.49 7.84 -12.89
CA VAL A 113 19.25 8.22 -14.29
C VAL A 113 20.54 8.61 -15.01
N SER A 114 21.55 9.06 -14.27
CA SER A 114 22.84 9.46 -14.83
C SER A 114 23.75 8.26 -15.11
N PRO A 115 24.32 8.16 -16.31
CA PRO A 115 25.45 7.28 -16.58
C PRO A 115 26.61 7.55 -15.62
N LEU A 116 27.46 6.54 -15.38
CA LEU A 116 28.69 6.74 -14.62
C LEU A 116 29.64 7.72 -15.33
N SER A 117 30.19 8.65 -14.57
CA SER A 117 31.32 9.48 -14.99
C SER A 117 32.60 8.65 -15.16
N THR A 118 33.59 9.19 -15.89
CA THR A 118 34.90 8.52 -16.08
C THR A 118 35.59 8.21 -14.75
N ALA A 119 35.42 9.08 -13.74
CA ALA A 119 35.93 8.86 -12.39
C ALA A 119 35.22 7.70 -11.69
N GLU A 120 33.89 7.63 -11.75
CA GLU A 120 33.10 6.53 -11.17
C GLU A 120 33.40 5.20 -11.88
N ILE A 121 33.58 5.19 -13.21
CA ILE A 121 33.99 3.99 -13.95
C ILE A 121 35.35 3.49 -13.45
N ARG A 122 36.32 4.38 -13.27
CA ARG A 122 37.63 4.03 -12.69
C ARG A 122 37.48 3.46 -11.28
N GLN A 123 36.65 4.09 -10.43
CA GLN A 123 36.40 3.60 -9.08
C GLN A 123 35.72 2.22 -9.06
N ALA A 124 34.72 2.00 -9.91
CA ALA A 124 34.02 0.71 -10.02
C ALA A 124 34.97 -0.40 -10.46
N LYS A 125 35.90 -0.13 -11.40
CA LYS A 125 36.95 -1.08 -11.80
C LYS A 125 37.92 -1.41 -10.67
N ILE A 126 38.29 -0.41 -9.86
CA ILE A 126 39.15 -0.62 -8.68
C ILE A 126 38.40 -1.44 -7.64
N ALA A 127 37.13 -1.12 -7.38
CA ALA A 127 36.26 -1.85 -6.46
C ALA A 127 36.12 -3.33 -6.85
N ALA A 128 35.99 -3.62 -8.16
CA ALA A 128 35.91 -5.00 -8.67
C ALA A 128 37.17 -5.85 -8.37
N ARG A 129 38.32 -5.21 -8.12
CA ARG A 129 39.58 -5.90 -7.78
C ARG A 129 39.91 -5.78 -6.30
N PHE A 130 39.05 -5.14 -5.51
CA PHE A 130 39.32 -4.81 -4.13
C PHE A 130 39.17 -6.06 -3.24
N PRO A 131 40.16 -6.39 -2.40
CA PRO A 131 40.06 -7.56 -1.52
C PRO A 131 38.86 -7.46 -0.59
N VAL A 132 38.02 -8.50 -0.58
CA VAL A 132 36.77 -8.55 0.20
C VAL A 132 36.99 -8.29 1.69
N PRO A 133 37.99 -8.90 2.39
CA PRO A 133 38.20 -8.62 3.81
C PRO A 133 38.49 -7.15 4.12
N ILE A 134 39.22 -6.46 3.23
CA ILE A 134 39.51 -5.03 3.40
C ILE A 134 38.22 -4.22 3.15
N PHE A 135 37.42 -4.59 2.16
CA PHE A 135 36.13 -3.94 1.91
C PHE A 135 35.17 -4.11 3.09
N ASP A 136 35.15 -5.29 3.71
CA ASP A 136 34.38 -5.55 4.92
C ASP A 136 34.83 -4.65 6.09
N MET A 137 36.14 -4.44 6.27
CA MET A 137 36.64 -3.49 7.27
C MET A 137 36.16 -2.06 6.99
N LEU A 138 36.19 -1.60 5.73
CA LEU A 138 35.66 -0.28 5.35
C LEU A 138 34.16 -0.17 5.63
N ARG A 139 33.37 -1.20 5.29
CA ARG A 139 31.93 -1.25 5.60
C ARG A 139 31.66 -1.33 7.10
N MET A 140 32.53 -1.94 7.90
CA MET A 140 32.43 -1.91 9.36
C MET A 140 32.68 -0.51 9.90
N LEU A 141 33.68 0.21 9.39
CA LEU A 141 33.94 1.60 9.76
C LEU A 141 32.78 2.52 9.34
N ASP A 142 32.23 2.35 8.15
CA ASP A 142 31.08 3.12 7.64
C ASP A 142 29.79 2.90 8.46
N ARG A 143 29.65 1.71 9.07
CA ARG A 143 28.55 1.36 9.99
C ARG A 143 28.81 1.77 11.45
N ARG A 144 29.97 2.35 11.76
CA ARG A 144 30.28 2.81 13.12
C ARG A 144 29.26 3.87 13.55
N GLY A 145 28.68 3.71 14.73
CA GLY A 145 27.55 4.51 15.22
C GLY A 145 26.19 3.82 15.08
N GLY A 146 26.14 2.61 14.50
CA GLY A 146 24.93 1.78 14.45
C GLY A 146 23.78 2.51 13.75
N LEU A 147 22.69 2.73 14.48
CA LEU A 147 21.51 3.44 13.98
C LEU A 147 21.83 4.87 13.53
N GLN A 148 22.85 5.51 14.10
CA GLN A 148 23.29 6.88 13.77
C GLN A 148 24.52 6.92 12.85
N SER A 149 24.92 5.77 12.29
CA SER A 149 26.07 5.72 11.38
C SER A 149 25.83 6.48 10.09
N ALA A 150 26.90 6.96 9.47
CA ALA A 150 26.85 7.58 8.14
C ALA A 150 26.20 6.65 7.11
N SER A 151 26.40 5.34 7.24
CA SER A 151 25.79 4.33 6.37
C SER A 151 24.27 4.27 6.43
N VAL A 152 23.67 4.64 7.56
CA VAL A 152 22.22 4.69 7.74
C VAL A 152 21.71 6.07 7.36
N THR A 153 22.31 7.12 7.92
CA THR A 153 21.88 8.50 7.71
C THR A 153 21.85 8.90 6.23
N ARG A 154 22.81 8.46 5.40
CA ARG A 154 22.78 8.75 3.95
C ARG A 154 21.57 8.17 3.22
N PHE A 155 21.01 7.07 3.72
CA PHE A 155 19.91 6.36 3.06
C PHE A 155 18.55 6.84 3.53
N VAL A 156 18.39 7.14 4.83
CA VAL A 156 17.07 7.46 5.39
C VAL A 156 16.91 8.93 5.79
N GLY A 157 17.98 9.72 5.77
CA GLY A 157 17.98 11.11 6.25
C GLY A 157 18.31 11.22 7.74
N GLU A 158 18.67 12.43 8.18
CA GLU A 158 19.02 12.69 9.58
C GLU A 158 17.82 12.52 10.52
N HIS A 159 16.63 12.91 10.06
CA HIS A 159 15.41 12.97 10.86
C HIS A 159 14.52 11.72 10.74
N ALA A 160 15.04 10.61 10.19
CA ALA A 160 14.30 9.35 10.11
C ALA A 160 14.00 8.75 11.50
N ASP A 161 12.82 8.11 11.63
CA ASP A 161 12.41 7.44 12.86
C ASP A 161 13.28 6.20 13.18
N GLY A 162 13.22 5.77 14.45
CA GLY A 162 14.06 4.69 14.96
C GLY A 162 13.84 3.34 14.26
N GLU A 163 12.60 2.99 13.90
CA GLU A 163 12.31 1.74 13.21
C GLU A 163 12.83 1.75 11.77
N THR A 164 12.66 2.88 11.07
CA THR A 164 13.23 3.07 9.72
C THR A 164 14.76 2.96 9.74
N ARG A 165 15.44 3.60 10.70
CA ARG A 165 16.90 3.48 10.89
C ARG A 165 17.32 2.04 11.20
N ARG A 166 16.56 1.33 12.02
CA ARG A 166 16.82 -0.07 12.39
C ARG A 166 16.68 -1.02 11.20
N LEU A 167 15.65 -0.83 10.38
CA LEU A 167 15.48 -1.57 9.13
C LEU A 167 16.65 -1.30 8.16
N GLN A 168 17.04 -0.03 7.98
CA GLN A 168 18.17 0.31 7.13
C GLN A 168 19.48 -0.35 7.60
N LEU A 169 19.78 -0.31 8.91
CA LEU A 169 20.97 -0.94 9.46
C LEU A 169 20.97 -2.45 9.17
N ARG A 170 19.82 -3.10 9.37
CA ARG A 170 19.65 -4.53 9.08
C ARG A 170 19.91 -4.84 7.59
N PHE A 171 19.39 -4.03 6.67
CA PHE A 171 19.66 -4.20 5.23
C PHE A 171 21.14 -4.00 4.90
N ASN A 172 21.81 -3.03 5.53
CA ASN A 172 23.25 -2.81 5.37
C ASN A 172 24.07 -4.02 5.85
N GLU A 173 23.66 -4.68 6.93
CA GLU A 173 24.29 -5.88 7.51
C GLU A 173 24.05 -7.14 6.66
N GLN A 174 22.86 -7.28 6.08
CA GLN A 174 22.52 -8.40 5.21
C GLN A 174 23.22 -8.34 3.85
N SER A 175 23.58 -7.13 3.39
CA SER A 175 24.27 -6.92 2.13
C SER A 175 25.70 -7.49 2.17
N ARG A 176 25.92 -8.55 1.39
CA ARG A 176 27.20 -9.26 1.28
C ARG A 176 28.19 -8.50 0.39
N SER A 177 29.35 -8.16 0.92
CA SER A 177 30.45 -7.51 0.19
C SER A 177 30.82 -8.13 -1.15
N PRO A 178 31.04 -9.47 -1.29
CA PRO A 178 31.40 -10.05 -2.58
C PRO A 178 30.31 -9.93 -3.65
N VAL A 179 29.04 -9.83 -3.23
CA VAL A 179 27.88 -9.62 -4.12
C VAL A 179 27.81 -8.14 -4.51
N PHE A 180 27.91 -7.25 -3.52
CA PHE A 180 27.90 -5.80 -3.75
C PHE A 180 28.96 -5.37 -4.76
N LEU A 181 30.20 -5.85 -4.60
CA LEU A 181 31.30 -5.52 -5.52
C LEU A 181 31.02 -6.00 -6.96
N ARG A 182 30.39 -7.16 -7.13
CA ARG A 182 30.02 -7.70 -8.45
C ARG A 182 28.94 -6.88 -9.14
N PHE A 183 27.89 -6.48 -8.40
CA PHE A 183 26.88 -5.57 -8.93
C PHE A 183 27.50 -4.23 -9.32
N ALA A 184 28.36 -3.66 -8.46
CA ALA A 184 29.03 -2.39 -8.75
C ALA A 184 29.93 -2.47 -10.00
N ALA A 185 30.64 -3.60 -10.17
CA ALA A 185 31.41 -3.85 -11.40
C ALA A 185 30.51 -3.93 -12.65
N GLY A 186 29.28 -4.47 -12.49
CA GLY A 186 28.27 -4.56 -13.55
C GLY A 186 27.73 -3.21 -14.03
N PHE A 187 28.05 -2.09 -13.37
CA PHE A 187 27.71 -0.75 -13.87
C PHE A 187 28.65 -0.24 -14.96
N VAL A 188 29.78 -0.93 -15.17
CA VAL A 188 30.71 -0.67 -16.28
C VAL A 188 30.34 -1.59 -17.43
N ALA A 189 30.21 -1.03 -18.64
CA ALA A 189 29.88 -1.80 -19.82
C ALA A 189 31.02 -2.77 -20.21
N PRO A 190 30.75 -3.79 -21.05
CA PRO A 190 31.76 -4.77 -21.44
C PRO A 190 32.99 -4.18 -22.14
N ASP A 191 32.85 -3.02 -22.79
CA ASP A 191 33.97 -2.27 -23.39
C ASP A 191 34.96 -1.73 -22.34
N GLY A 192 34.56 -1.71 -21.06
CA GLY A 192 35.28 -1.13 -19.96
C GLY A 192 35.33 0.41 -19.97
N SER A 193 34.90 1.10 -21.02
CA SER A 193 35.03 2.56 -21.15
C SER A 193 33.72 3.31 -20.92
N SER A 194 32.59 2.64 -21.03
CA SER A 194 31.27 3.26 -20.91
C SER A 194 30.46 2.73 -19.72
N SER A 195 29.38 3.42 -19.40
CA SER A 195 28.45 3.00 -18.36
C SER A 195 27.44 2.02 -18.91
N ALA A 196 27.17 0.95 -18.17
CA ALA A 196 26.08 0.03 -18.46
C ALA A 196 24.71 0.58 -17.99
N LEU A 197 24.68 1.60 -17.13
CA LEU A 197 23.45 2.20 -16.64
C LEU A 197 22.71 2.91 -17.79
N PRO A 198 21.36 2.86 -17.82
CA PRO A 198 20.59 3.48 -18.89
C PRO A 198 20.77 4.99 -18.87
N GLY A 199 21.28 5.53 -19.98
CA GLY A 199 21.42 6.97 -20.20
C GLY A 199 20.16 7.62 -20.77
N PRO A 200 20.23 8.92 -21.10
CA PRO A 200 19.07 9.69 -21.57
C PRO A 200 18.33 9.09 -22.76
N GLU A 201 19.06 8.52 -23.73
CA GLU A 201 18.47 7.84 -24.89
C GLU A 201 17.54 6.70 -24.47
N ILE A 202 18.01 5.79 -23.61
CA ILE A 202 17.22 4.64 -23.16
C ILE A 202 16.00 5.12 -22.35
N TRP A 203 16.17 6.11 -21.46
CA TRP A 203 15.04 6.68 -20.72
C TRP A 203 14.00 7.33 -21.63
N SER A 204 14.40 8.11 -22.63
CA SER A 204 13.48 8.79 -23.55
C SER A 204 12.58 7.83 -24.35
N ARG A 205 13.04 6.59 -24.56
CA ARG A 205 12.42 5.57 -25.41
C ARG A 205 11.52 4.61 -24.62
N ILE A 206 11.08 5.01 -23.43
CA ILE A 206 10.00 4.34 -22.70
C ILE A 206 8.66 4.78 -23.30
N GLU A 207 7.86 3.82 -23.73
CA GLU A 207 6.57 4.06 -24.43
C GLU A 207 5.33 3.77 -23.60
N VAL A 208 5.51 3.15 -22.43
CA VAL A 208 4.43 2.89 -21.46
C VAL A 208 4.34 4.03 -20.43
N PRO A 209 3.20 4.20 -19.74
CA PRO A 209 3.11 5.13 -18.63
C PRO A 209 4.18 4.89 -17.56
N ILE A 210 4.75 5.97 -17.04
CA ILE A 210 5.82 5.96 -16.04
C ILE A 210 5.47 6.88 -14.87
N PHE A 211 5.71 6.38 -13.65
CA PHE A 211 5.60 7.17 -12.42
C PHE A 211 6.89 7.12 -11.61
N CYS A 212 7.53 8.28 -11.44
CA CYS A 212 8.74 8.42 -10.64
C CYS A 212 8.41 8.95 -9.23
N ILE A 213 8.93 8.33 -8.19
CA ILE A 213 8.78 8.79 -6.80
C ILE A 213 10.16 8.91 -6.16
N ALA A 214 10.47 10.04 -5.54
CA ALA A 214 11.70 10.24 -4.76
C ALA A 214 11.41 10.86 -3.40
N GLY A 215 12.38 10.81 -2.49
CA GLY A 215 12.37 11.51 -1.21
C GLY A 215 13.30 12.72 -1.25
N GLU A 216 12.92 13.81 -0.58
CA GLU A 216 13.70 15.05 -0.50
C GLU A 216 15.07 14.83 0.19
N ASP A 217 15.14 13.96 1.20
CA ASP A 217 16.34 13.61 1.97
C ASP A 217 17.08 12.38 1.39
N ASP A 218 16.84 12.02 0.12
CA ASP A 218 17.57 10.93 -0.54
C ASP A 218 18.97 11.39 -0.97
N HIS A 219 20.00 11.05 -0.20
CA HIS A 219 21.39 11.36 -0.56
C HIS A 219 22.07 10.28 -1.43
N VAL A 220 21.38 9.17 -1.74
CA VAL A 220 21.90 8.08 -2.57
C VAL A 220 21.53 8.27 -4.03
N THR A 221 20.26 8.60 -4.27
CA THR A 221 19.70 8.97 -5.57
C THR A 221 18.86 10.23 -5.39
N PRO A 222 19.50 11.41 -5.41
CA PRO A 222 18.83 12.67 -5.12
C PRO A 222 17.58 12.91 -5.99
N PRO A 223 16.57 13.63 -5.49
CA PRO A 223 15.32 13.90 -6.21
C PRO A 223 15.53 14.59 -7.56
N SER A 224 16.67 15.27 -7.76
CA SER A 224 17.09 15.80 -9.06
C SER A 224 17.16 14.73 -10.16
N ASN A 225 17.35 13.44 -9.82
CA ASN A 225 17.23 12.36 -10.80
C ASN A 225 15.82 12.30 -11.41
N VAL A 226 14.76 12.51 -10.62
CA VAL A 226 13.38 12.53 -11.12
C VAL A 226 13.16 13.73 -12.04
N GLU A 227 13.73 14.88 -11.71
CA GLU A 227 13.71 16.08 -12.56
C GLU A 227 14.44 15.86 -13.88
N ILE A 228 15.55 15.11 -13.86
CA ILE A 228 16.28 14.69 -15.07
C ILE A 228 15.41 13.75 -15.92
N VAL A 229 14.70 12.77 -15.34
CA VAL A 229 13.74 11.97 -16.13
C VAL A 229 12.68 12.87 -16.75
N ALA A 230 12.10 13.79 -15.96
CA ALA A 230 11.09 14.69 -16.45
C ALA A 230 11.59 15.56 -17.63
N SER A 231 12.82 16.07 -17.55
CA SER A 231 13.42 16.86 -18.63
C SER A 231 13.67 16.02 -19.89
N ILE A 232 14.22 14.81 -19.74
CA ILE A 232 14.41 13.86 -20.85
C ILE A 232 13.08 13.56 -21.55
N MET A 233 12.03 13.27 -20.78
CA MET A 233 10.71 12.95 -21.31
C MET A 233 10.07 14.14 -22.03
N ARG A 234 10.19 15.35 -21.47
CA ARG A 234 9.72 16.59 -22.13
C ARG A 234 10.45 16.86 -23.43
N SER A 235 11.77 16.74 -23.43
CA SER A 235 12.57 16.98 -24.64
C SER A 235 12.24 15.99 -25.76
N HIS A 236 11.91 14.74 -25.42
CA HIS A 236 11.57 13.72 -26.41
C HIS A 236 10.11 13.79 -26.90
N ARG A 237 9.15 14.10 -26.02
CA ARG A 237 7.71 14.00 -26.31
C ARG A 237 6.96 15.34 -26.39
N GLY A 238 7.60 16.46 -26.07
CA GLY A 238 6.97 17.80 -26.02
C GLY A 238 6.41 18.16 -24.64
N ILE A 239 5.52 19.16 -24.58
CA ILE A 239 4.90 19.62 -23.32
C ILE A 239 4.01 18.50 -22.77
N LEU A 240 4.52 17.80 -21.75
CA LEU A 240 3.72 16.96 -20.87
C LEU A 240 2.80 17.89 -20.08
N GLY A 241 1.49 17.62 -20.07
CA GLY A 241 0.48 18.42 -19.36
C GLY A 241 0.93 18.73 -17.93
N ASP A 242 0.68 19.96 -17.49
CA ASP A 242 1.32 20.60 -16.35
C ASP A 242 1.39 19.73 -15.10
N HIS A 243 2.55 19.85 -14.44
CA HIS A 243 2.80 19.40 -13.09
C HIS A 243 1.65 19.81 -12.16
N GLN A 244 0.88 18.85 -11.65
CA GLN A 244 0.15 19.10 -10.40
C GLN A 244 1.17 19.07 -9.26
N VAL A 245 1.85 20.20 -9.03
CA VAL A 245 2.37 20.52 -7.70
C VAL A 245 1.14 20.69 -6.83
N GLN A 246 0.78 19.66 -6.06
CA GLN A 246 -0.16 19.83 -4.96
C GLN A 246 0.55 20.66 -3.88
N SER A 247 0.42 21.99 -3.99
CA SER A 247 0.62 22.90 -2.87
C SER A 247 -0.28 22.44 -1.72
N THR A 248 0.24 22.42 -0.50
CA THR A 248 -0.42 22.03 0.75
C THR A 248 -1.64 22.90 1.14
N THR A 249 -2.15 23.72 0.23
CA THR A 249 -3.20 24.72 0.45
C THR A 249 -4.40 24.63 -0.49
N GLY A 250 -4.59 23.54 -1.26
CA GLY A 250 -5.74 23.44 -2.16
C GLY A 250 -6.12 22.02 -2.56
N ILE A 251 -6.71 21.25 -1.64
CA ILE A 251 -7.48 20.04 -2.00
C ILE A 251 -8.88 20.51 -2.40
N ALA A 252 -9.02 20.98 -3.64
CA ALA A 252 -10.30 21.31 -4.22
C ALA A 252 -10.38 20.74 -5.64
N THR A 253 -11.23 19.72 -5.77
CA THR A 253 -12.03 19.39 -6.97
C THR A 253 -11.32 19.40 -8.33
N THR A 254 -10.88 18.22 -8.76
CA THR A 254 -11.04 17.83 -10.18
C THR A 254 -11.94 16.60 -10.22
N ALA A 255 -13.25 16.85 -10.17
CA ALA A 255 -14.26 15.85 -10.47
C ALA A 255 -14.13 15.47 -11.94
N ILE A 256 -13.72 14.24 -12.22
CA ILE A 256 -13.88 13.64 -13.55
C ILE A 256 -15.36 13.32 -13.69
N ALA A 257 -16.03 13.96 -14.64
CA ALA A 257 -17.41 13.66 -14.97
C ALA A 257 -17.54 12.17 -15.34
N PRO A 258 -18.54 11.43 -14.83
CA PRO A 258 -18.71 10.03 -15.18
C PRO A 258 -19.19 9.98 -16.64
N THR A 259 -18.28 9.67 -17.55
CA THR A 259 -18.68 9.22 -18.89
C THR A 259 -19.31 7.86 -18.68
N ILE A 260 -20.58 7.70 -19.07
CA ILE A 260 -21.29 6.43 -19.04
C ILE A 260 -20.58 5.53 -20.07
N VAL A 261 -19.75 4.61 -19.59
CA VAL A 261 -19.07 3.60 -20.43
C VAL A 261 -19.88 2.32 -20.38
N ASP A 262 -20.13 1.74 -21.55
CA ASP A 262 -20.90 0.52 -21.77
C ASP A 262 -20.34 -0.67 -20.94
N PRO A 263 -21.16 -1.41 -20.17
CA PRO A 263 -20.73 -2.57 -19.37
C PRO A 263 -19.93 -3.63 -20.13
N ASP A 264 -20.15 -3.78 -21.44
CA ASP A 264 -19.43 -4.75 -22.28
C ASP A 264 -18.02 -4.27 -22.70
N GLU A 265 -17.73 -2.96 -22.70
CA GLU A 265 -16.37 -2.41 -22.90
C GLU A 265 -15.53 -2.43 -21.61
N LEU A 266 -16.11 -2.75 -20.45
CA LEU A 266 -15.43 -2.68 -19.15
C LEU A 266 -14.46 -3.83 -18.88
N GLY A 267 -14.56 -4.95 -19.61
CA GLY A 267 -13.72 -6.14 -19.43
C GLY A 267 -12.51 -6.27 -20.35
N GLN A 268 -12.49 -5.57 -21.49
CA GLN A 268 -11.43 -5.70 -22.49
C GLN A 268 -10.20 -4.85 -22.13
N PHE A 269 -9.01 -5.41 -22.35
CA PHE A 269 -7.75 -4.69 -22.13
C PHE A 269 -7.50 -3.72 -23.29
N HIS A 270 -7.29 -2.45 -22.96
CA HIS A 270 -6.79 -1.44 -23.88
C HIS A 270 -5.41 -0.98 -23.42
N ALA A 271 -4.46 -0.88 -24.36
CA ALA A 271 -3.13 -0.38 -24.05
C ALA A 271 -3.23 1.08 -23.56
N PRO A 272 -2.68 1.42 -22.38
CA PRO A 272 -2.79 2.76 -21.84
C PRO A 272 -1.96 3.76 -22.68
N PRO A 273 -2.45 5.00 -22.87
CA PRO A 273 -1.65 6.05 -23.50
C PRO A 273 -0.47 6.41 -22.61
N PHE A 274 0.65 6.84 -23.21
CA PHE A 274 1.80 7.29 -22.44
C PHE A 274 1.45 8.46 -21.50
N VAL A 275 1.83 8.33 -20.23
CA VAL A 275 1.76 9.39 -19.22
C VAL A 275 3.03 9.36 -18.39
N PHE A 276 3.61 10.54 -18.11
CA PHE A 276 4.67 10.70 -17.13
C PHE A 276 4.12 11.40 -15.89
N LYS A 277 4.28 10.79 -14.73
CA LYS A 277 4.05 11.42 -13.43
C LYS A 277 5.31 11.42 -12.58
N SER A 278 5.41 12.39 -11.68
CA SER A 278 6.46 12.45 -10.68
C SER A 278 5.92 12.92 -9.33
N ALA A 279 6.48 12.42 -8.24
CA ALA A 279 6.22 12.89 -6.88
C ALA A 279 7.53 12.94 -6.09
N ILE A 280 7.76 14.04 -5.37
CA ILE A 280 8.86 14.18 -4.40
C ILE A 280 8.20 14.27 -3.03
N LEU A 281 8.46 13.28 -2.17
CA LEU A 281 7.97 13.27 -0.80
C LEU A 281 8.84 14.20 0.04
N PRO A 282 8.26 15.06 0.88
CA PRO A 282 9.01 16.02 1.67
C PRO A 282 9.88 15.32 2.72
N ALA A 283 10.89 16.03 3.22
CA ALA A 283 11.68 15.61 4.36
C ALA A 283 10.76 15.16 5.52
N PRO A 284 11.05 14.04 6.22
CA PRO A 284 12.31 13.29 6.19
C PRO A 284 12.32 12.07 5.23
N ALA A 285 11.59 12.12 4.12
CA ALA A 285 11.58 11.01 3.17
C ALA A 285 12.96 10.86 2.48
N GLY A 286 13.65 9.74 2.74
CA GLY A 286 14.92 9.39 2.09
C GLY A 286 14.79 8.27 1.03
N HIS A 287 15.93 7.65 0.71
CA HIS A 287 16.04 6.49 -0.19
C HIS A 287 15.18 5.29 0.25
N GLY A 288 14.94 5.18 1.56
CA GLY A 288 14.16 4.12 2.19
C GLY A 288 12.63 4.30 2.15
N LEU A 289 12.09 5.19 1.31
CA LEU A 289 10.67 5.56 1.30
C LEU A 289 9.68 4.39 1.17
N LEU A 290 10.12 3.24 0.65
CA LEU A 290 9.29 2.04 0.46
C LEU A 290 9.17 1.13 1.69
N TYR A 291 10.00 1.33 2.72
CA TYR A 291 9.89 0.60 3.99
C TYR A 291 9.83 1.51 5.21
N ALA A 292 10.09 2.81 5.05
CA ALA A 292 9.94 3.78 6.11
C ALA A 292 8.48 3.89 6.55
N THR A 293 8.25 3.86 7.87
CA THR A 293 6.91 3.76 8.46
C THR A 293 6.05 5.00 8.16
N THR A 294 6.70 6.16 8.01
CA THR A 294 6.07 7.46 7.74
C THR A 294 5.62 7.63 6.29
N THR A 295 6.35 7.05 5.33
CA THR A 295 6.11 7.27 3.89
C THR A 295 5.39 6.12 3.20
N ILE A 296 5.48 4.89 3.71
CA ILE A 296 5.02 3.70 2.99
C ILE A 296 3.53 3.72 2.62
N ARG A 297 2.68 4.28 3.49
CA ARG A 297 1.24 4.42 3.20
C ARG A 297 1.00 5.42 2.07
N VAL A 298 1.72 6.53 2.07
CA VAL A 298 1.65 7.56 1.01
C VAL A 298 2.13 6.96 -0.32
N VAL A 299 3.30 6.30 -0.33
CA VAL A 299 3.85 5.64 -1.51
C VAL A 299 2.88 4.59 -2.07
N SER A 300 2.29 3.76 -1.20
CA SER A 300 1.30 2.76 -1.59
C SER A 300 0.06 3.40 -2.22
N GLY A 301 -0.47 4.47 -1.62
CA GLY A 301 -1.63 5.21 -2.14
C GLY A 301 -1.37 5.88 -3.48
N LEU A 302 -0.20 6.52 -3.64
CA LEU A 302 0.24 7.12 -4.89
C LEU A 302 0.35 6.08 -6.01
N ILE A 303 0.97 4.93 -5.73
CA ILE A 303 1.08 3.82 -6.69
C ILE A 303 -0.31 3.31 -7.08
N GLN A 304 -1.18 3.01 -6.11
CA GLN A 304 -2.54 2.51 -6.38
C GLN A 304 -3.33 3.49 -7.25
N GLY A 305 -3.27 4.79 -6.95
CA GLY A 305 -3.92 5.82 -7.76
C GLY A 305 -3.37 5.87 -9.18
N PHE A 306 -2.05 5.76 -9.36
CA PHE A 306 -1.44 5.72 -10.68
C PHE A 306 -1.87 4.49 -11.48
N LEU A 307 -1.85 3.29 -10.87
CA LEU A 307 -2.28 2.05 -11.49
C LEU A 307 -3.74 2.13 -11.97
N ALA A 308 -4.63 2.58 -11.08
CA ALA A 308 -6.06 2.68 -11.35
C ALA A 308 -6.39 3.73 -12.44
N SER A 309 -5.71 4.88 -12.44
CA SER A 309 -6.06 5.99 -13.34
C SER A 309 -5.32 5.98 -14.67
N HIS A 310 -4.10 5.42 -14.74
CA HIS A 310 -3.20 5.59 -15.88
C HIS A 310 -2.72 4.28 -16.49
N ILE A 311 -2.86 3.13 -15.80
CA ILE A 311 -2.45 1.83 -16.34
C ILE A 311 -3.67 1.02 -16.78
N ASP A 312 -4.55 0.68 -15.84
CA ASP A 312 -5.74 -0.12 -16.11
C ASP A 312 -6.74 0.08 -14.97
N LYS A 313 -7.96 0.49 -15.31
CA LYS A 313 -9.06 0.71 -14.34
C LYS A 313 -9.33 -0.53 -13.48
N ARG A 314 -9.04 -1.73 -14.00
CA ARG A 314 -9.23 -3.01 -13.29
C ARG A 314 -8.24 -3.19 -12.15
N LEU A 315 -7.19 -2.38 -12.06
CA LEU A 315 -6.28 -2.31 -10.91
C LEU A 315 -6.83 -1.40 -9.79
N SER A 316 -8.00 -0.77 -9.97
CA SER A 316 -8.72 -0.11 -8.89
C SER A 316 -9.38 -1.14 -7.99
N ILE A 317 -9.14 -1.05 -6.67
CA ILE A 317 -9.84 -1.88 -5.69
C ILE A 317 -11.36 -1.67 -5.77
N GLY A 318 -11.82 -0.43 -5.97
CA GLY A 318 -13.24 -0.12 -6.15
C GLY A 318 -13.82 -0.82 -7.37
N TRP A 319 -13.11 -0.80 -8.51
CA TRP A 319 -13.54 -1.51 -9.72
C TRP A 319 -13.57 -3.04 -9.51
N GLN A 320 -12.54 -3.60 -8.88
CA GLN A 320 -12.46 -5.04 -8.61
C GLN A 320 -13.59 -5.49 -7.69
N LEU A 321 -13.88 -4.71 -6.64
CA LEU A 321 -15.01 -4.97 -5.77
C LEU A 321 -16.32 -4.91 -6.56
N GLN A 322 -16.49 -3.94 -7.47
CA GLN A 322 -17.69 -3.86 -8.31
C GLN A 322 -17.86 -5.07 -9.23
N HIS A 323 -16.77 -5.55 -9.82
CA HIS A 323 -16.81 -6.64 -10.80
C HIS A 323 -16.81 -8.04 -10.17
N LEU A 324 -16.15 -8.24 -9.03
CA LEU A 324 -16.07 -9.54 -8.36
C LEU A 324 -17.30 -9.83 -7.48
N THR A 325 -18.01 -8.81 -6.98
CA THR A 325 -19.24 -8.96 -6.20
C THR A 325 -20.51 -9.12 -7.05
N THR A 326 -20.37 -9.16 -8.37
CA THR A 326 -21.48 -9.38 -9.30
C THR A 326 -21.53 -10.83 -9.85
N GLY A 327 -20.53 -11.67 -9.57
CA GLY A 327 -20.31 -12.93 -10.31
C GLY A 327 -20.50 -14.29 -9.61
N GLY A 328 -21.00 -14.38 -8.36
CA GLY A 328 -20.98 -15.66 -7.61
C GLY A 328 -22.32 -16.16 -7.04
N LYS A 329 -22.65 -17.45 -7.25
CA LYS A 329 -23.77 -18.16 -6.55
C LYS A 329 -23.68 -18.09 -5.01
N TRP A 330 -22.49 -17.87 -4.46
CA TRP A 330 -22.28 -17.68 -3.02
C TRP A 330 -22.69 -16.26 -2.55
N ASP A 331 -22.53 -15.25 -3.41
CA ASP A 331 -22.93 -13.87 -3.11
C ASP A 331 -24.45 -13.73 -3.07
N VAL A 332 -25.20 -14.42 -3.95
CA VAL A 332 -26.68 -14.33 -4.03
C VAL A 332 -27.38 -14.68 -2.71
N LYS A 333 -26.99 -15.77 -2.02
CA LYS A 333 -27.60 -16.16 -0.73
C LYS A 333 -27.24 -15.19 0.40
N ASN A 334 -26.02 -14.67 0.40
CA ASN A 334 -25.60 -13.66 1.38
C ASN A 334 -26.25 -12.30 1.09
N LEU A 335 -26.48 -11.98 -0.19
CA LEU A 335 -27.13 -10.78 -0.68
C LEU A 335 -28.62 -10.76 -0.35
N GLU A 336 -29.36 -11.85 -0.58
CA GLU A 336 -30.77 -11.92 -0.17
C GLU A 336 -30.93 -11.69 1.34
N LYS A 337 -30.07 -12.33 2.15
CA LYS A 337 -30.06 -12.13 3.59
C LYS A 337 -29.66 -10.69 3.94
N TRP A 338 -28.67 -10.14 3.27
CA TRP A 338 -28.21 -8.77 3.49
C TRP A 338 -29.27 -7.74 3.09
N ASN A 339 -30.02 -7.97 2.01
CA ASN A 339 -31.11 -7.12 1.53
C ASN A 339 -32.26 -7.05 2.54
N ARG A 340 -32.58 -8.16 3.20
CA ARG A 340 -33.59 -8.22 4.27
C ARG A 340 -33.14 -7.54 5.58
N VAL A 341 -31.85 -7.24 5.72
CA VAL A 341 -31.33 -6.58 6.92
C VAL A 341 -31.44 -5.06 6.76
N ALA A 342 -32.05 -4.40 7.74
CA ALA A 342 -32.10 -2.94 7.82
C ALA A 342 -30.68 -2.35 7.71
N PRO A 343 -30.44 -1.36 6.83
CA PRO A 343 -29.10 -0.83 6.58
C PRO A 343 -28.42 -0.27 7.84
N VAL A 344 -29.11 0.60 8.56
CA VAL A 344 -28.65 1.30 9.76
C VAL A 344 -29.71 1.17 10.86
N SER A 345 -29.31 1.02 12.11
CA SER A 345 -30.20 0.99 13.27
C SER A 345 -30.65 2.39 13.69
N ASP A 346 -31.65 2.45 14.56
CA ASP A 346 -31.90 3.64 15.38
C ASP A 346 -30.69 3.94 16.29
N PRO A 347 -30.57 5.17 16.83
CA PRO A 347 -29.50 5.49 17.78
C PRO A 347 -29.49 4.53 18.97
N ILE A 348 -28.30 4.18 19.43
CA ILE A 348 -28.07 3.27 20.56
C ILE A 348 -27.29 4.06 21.61
N ALA A 349 -27.87 4.19 22.81
CA ALA A 349 -27.28 4.91 23.93
C ALA A 349 -26.81 6.35 23.60
N GLY A 350 -27.42 6.99 22.59
CA GLY A 350 -27.07 8.34 22.12
C GLY A 350 -25.64 8.48 21.56
N LEU A 351 -24.93 7.37 21.30
CA LEU A 351 -23.53 7.39 20.86
C LEU A 351 -23.28 6.55 19.61
N PHE A 352 -24.08 5.50 19.39
CA PHE A 352 -23.83 4.55 18.31
C PHE A 352 -24.99 4.40 17.35
N ARG A 353 -24.68 3.93 16.15
CA ARG A 353 -25.61 3.21 15.28
C ARG A 353 -24.97 1.89 14.85
N ALA A 354 -25.73 0.80 14.88
CA ALA A 354 -25.30 -0.48 14.30
C ALA A 354 -25.74 -0.53 12.84
N MET A 355 -24.83 -0.90 11.92
CA MET A 355 -25.16 -1.01 10.50
C MET A 355 -24.69 -2.33 9.90
N LYS A 356 -25.30 -2.73 8.77
CA LYS A 356 -24.74 -3.76 7.90
C LYS A 356 -23.62 -3.16 7.05
N THR A 357 -22.70 -4.00 6.58
CA THR A 357 -21.61 -3.58 5.71
C THR A 357 -22.17 -2.90 4.45
N LEU A 358 -21.55 -1.82 3.98
CA LEU A 358 -21.86 -1.21 2.69
C LEU A 358 -21.46 -2.16 1.55
N ARG A 359 -21.95 -1.92 0.35
CA ARG A 359 -21.47 -2.58 -0.87
C ARG A 359 -21.27 -1.54 -1.95
N GLU A 360 -20.15 -1.64 -2.67
CA GLU A 360 -19.84 -0.67 -3.73
C GLU A 360 -20.92 -0.63 -4.83
N VAL A 361 -21.49 -1.81 -5.12
CA VAL A 361 -22.46 -2.04 -6.22
C VAL A 361 -23.92 -1.91 -5.80
N ASP A 362 -24.22 -1.59 -4.55
CA ASP A 362 -25.60 -1.51 -4.09
C ASP A 362 -26.19 -0.13 -4.36
N ASP A 363 -27.40 -0.06 -4.89
CA ASP A 363 -28.03 1.20 -5.27
C ASP A 363 -28.39 2.08 -4.06
N LEU A 364 -28.57 1.48 -2.87
CA LEU A 364 -29.12 2.17 -1.69
C LEU A 364 -28.13 2.28 -0.53
N HIS A 365 -27.23 1.32 -0.36
CA HIS A 365 -26.29 1.21 0.76
C HIS A 365 -24.84 1.07 0.26
N THR A 366 -24.46 2.02 -0.59
CA THR A 366 -23.11 2.29 -1.14
C THR A 366 -22.50 3.53 -0.47
N PRO A 367 -21.16 3.69 -0.39
CA PRO A 367 -20.54 4.85 0.27
C PRO A 367 -21.06 6.22 -0.18
N SER A 368 -21.29 6.40 -1.49
CA SER A 368 -21.73 7.69 -2.04
C SER A 368 -23.16 8.06 -1.63
N VAL A 369 -24.07 7.08 -1.57
CA VAL A 369 -25.44 7.28 -1.11
C VAL A 369 -25.46 7.44 0.40
N PHE A 370 -24.68 6.62 1.11
CA PHE A 370 -24.60 6.64 2.55
C PHE A 370 -24.11 7.97 3.09
N THR A 371 -23.05 8.54 2.52
CA THR A 371 -22.52 9.85 2.95
C THR A 371 -23.53 10.97 2.74
N ARG A 372 -24.26 10.98 1.61
CA ARG A 372 -25.34 11.95 1.37
C ARG A 372 -26.47 11.85 2.40
N GLN A 373 -26.79 10.63 2.85
CA GLN A 373 -27.89 10.38 3.78
C GLN A 373 -27.52 10.60 5.25
N TRP A 374 -26.25 10.38 5.62
CA TRP A 374 -25.87 10.26 7.03
C TRP A 374 -24.78 11.20 7.50
N ASN A 375 -24.10 11.95 6.62
CA ASN A 375 -23.05 12.87 7.08
C ASN A 375 -23.62 14.03 7.91
N LEU A 376 -22.73 14.84 8.50
CA LEU A 376 -23.11 15.98 9.35
C LEU A 376 -24.01 17.03 8.66
N LYS A 377 -24.02 17.07 7.33
CA LYS A 377 -24.78 18.04 6.52
C LYS A 377 -26.11 17.48 6.00
N SER A 378 -26.42 16.22 6.30
CA SER A 378 -27.60 15.51 5.77
C SER A 378 -28.93 15.95 6.37
N GLY A 379 -28.91 16.67 7.51
CA GLY A 379 -30.12 17.08 8.23
C GLY A 379 -30.81 15.95 9.00
N VAL A 380 -30.23 14.74 9.06
CA VAL A 380 -30.74 13.63 9.84
C VAL A 380 -30.46 13.83 11.33
N ASP A 381 -31.34 13.35 12.20
CA ASP A 381 -31.07 13.32 13.64
C ASP A 381 -30.01 12.27 13.96
N ASN A 382 -29.08 12.62 14.84
CA ASN A 382 -27.85 11.87 15.12
C ASN A 382 -27.08 11.44 13.85
N PRO A 383 -26.48 12.40 13.11
CA PRO A 383 -25.68 12.10 11.93
C PRO A 383 -24.44 11.28 12.29
N ILE A 384 -23.85 10.60 11.32
CA ILE A 384 -22.71 9.72 11.50
C ILE A 384 -21.42 10.50 11.20
N ALA A 385 -20.58 10.67 12.22
CA ALA A 385 -19.27 11.32 12.05
C ALA A 385 -18.17 10.34 11.65
N ALA A 386 -18.26 9.09 12.13
CA ALA A 386 -17.26 8.06 11.89
C ALA A 386 -17.88 6.67 11.79
N ILE A 387 -17.23 5.79 11.03
CA ILE A 387 -17.54 4.36 10.91
C ILE A 387 -16.39 3.53 11.49
N ILE A 388 -16.72 2.57 12.35
CA ILE A 388 -15.81 1.51 12.79
C ILE A 388 -16.20 0.19 12.09
N ASP A 389 -15.37 -0.24 11.15
CA ASP A 389 -15.49 -1.53 10.49
C ASP A 389 -14.76 -2.61 11.31
N ILE A 390 -15.54 -3.45 12.00
CA ILE A 390 -15.00 -4.56 12.80
C ILE A 390 -14.90 -5.89 12.03
N SER A 391 -15.13 -5.90 10.72
CA SER A 391 -14.97 -7.10 9.89
C SER A 391 -13.48 -7.48 9.72
N HIS A 392 -13.22 -8.77 9.47
CA HIS A 392 -11.84 -9.29 9.42
C HIS A 392 -11.09 -8.86 8.14
N GLY A 393 -11.64 -9.20 6.97
CA GLY A 393 -11.03 -8.90 5.67
C GLY A 393 -11.30 -7.47 5.22
N SER A 394 -10.75 -7.09 4.07
CA SER A 394 -11.03 -5.81 3.43
C SER A 394 -12.55 -5.61 3.18
N PRO A 395 -13.07 -4.39 3.34
CA PRO A 395 -14.48 -4.10 3.05
C PRO A 395 -14.81 -4.37 1.59
N VAL A 396 -16.09 -4.67 1.31
CA VAL A 396 -16.62 -4.86 -0.06
C VAL A 396 -17.06 -3.54 -0.70
N TYR A 397 -16.47 -2.44 -0.25
CA TYR A 397 -16.68 -1.07 -0.70
C TYR A 397 -15.40 -0.25 -0.49
N ASP A 398 -15.25 0.84 -1.22
CA ASP A 398 -14.13 1.77 -1.06
C ASP A 398 -14.39 2.72 0.12
N SER A 399 -13.55 2.64 1.16
CA SER A 399 -13.66 3.52 2.31
C SER A 399 -13.33 4.98 2.00
N LYS A 400 -12.57 5.26 0.93
CA LYS A 400 -12.24 6.65 0.55
C LYS A 400 -13.49 7.45 0.20
N GLY A 401 -14.48 6.81 -0.44
CA GLY A 401 -15.76 7.45 -0.74
C GLY A 401 -16.51 7.92 0.52
N LEU A 402 -16.25 7.30 1.68
CA LEU A 402 -16.78 7.77 2.97
C LEU A 402 -16.05 9.03 3.45
N GLU A 403 -14.72 8.99 3.41
CA GLU A 403 -13.86 10.08 3.88
C GLU A 403 -14.07 11.35 3.03
N GLU A 404 -14.14 11.20 1.70
CA GLU A 404 -14.47 12.29 0.77
C GLU A 404 -15.86 12.87 1.01
N GLY A 405 -16.81 12.03 1.44
CA GLY A 405 -18.17 12.44 1.82
C GLY A 405 -18.29 13.00 3.24
N GLY A 406 -17.19 13.15 3.97
CA GLY A 406 -17.12 13.75 5.30
C GLY A 406 -17.42 12.80 6.46
N ILE A 407 -17.28 11.48 6.26
CA ILE A 407 -17.42 10.47 7.31
C ILE A 407 -16.08 9.76 7.50
N GLU A 408 -15.49 9.85 8.70
CA GLU A 408 -14.18 9.23 8.98
C GLU A 408 -14.30 7.70 9.03
N TYR A 409 -13.32 6.97 8.49
CA TYR A 409 -13.36 5.51 8.44
C TYR A 409 -12.24 4.88 9.27
N HIS A 410 -12.60 3.96 10.17
CA HIS A 410 -11.66 3.23 11.03
C HIS A 410 -11.84 1.72 10.87
N LYS A 411 -10.80 1.06 10.35
CA LYS A 411 -10.75 -0.41 10.31
C LYS A 411 -10.26 -0.96 11.65
N TYR A 412 -11.05 -1.82 12.28
CA TYR A 412 -10.73 -2.49 13.55
C TYR A 412 -10.96 -4.02 13.42
N PRO A 413 -10.06 -4.76 12.75
CA PRO A 413 -10.33 -6.14 12.36
C PRO A 413 -10.48 -7.07 13.56
N THR A 414 -11.56 -7.86 13.57
CA THR A 414 -11.84 -8.88 14.61
C THR A 414 -12.02 -10.26 14.00
N VAL A 415 -11.83 -11.31 14.79
CA VAL A 415 -12.00 -12.70 14.34
C VAL A 415 -13.46 -13.00 14.01
N SER A 416 -13.70 -13.66 12.88
CA SER A 416 -15.07 -13.99 12.44
C SER A 416 -15.70 -15.04 13.34
N LYS A 417 -17.02 -14.93 13.55
CA LYS A 417 -17.88 -15.86 14.33
C LYS A 417 -17.57 -15.99 15.83
N LEU A 418 -16.49 -15.40 16.34
CA LEU A 418 -16.13 -15.42 17.76
C LEU A 418 -16.50 -14.09 18.45
N PRO A 419 -16.83 -14.12 19.76
CA PRO A 419 -16.87 -12.93 20.60
C PRO A 419 -15.52 -12.22 20.62
N LEU A 420 -15.51 -10.89 20.78
CA LEU A 420 -14.27 -10.13 20.91
C LEU A 420 -13.56 -10.56 22.19
N SER A 421 -12.25 -10.76 22.13
CA SER A 421 -11.39 -11.01 23.30
C SER A 421 -11.38 -9.80 24.25
N VAL A 422 -10.81 -9.97 25.44
CA VAL A 422 -10.67 -8.88 26.41
C VAL A 422 -9.81 -7.74 25.85
N ASP A 423 -8.73 -8.07 25.14
CA ASP A 423 -7.84 -7.08 24.54
C ASP A 423 -8.48 -6.40 23.32
N GLU A 424 -9.26 -7.15 22.53
CA GLU A 424 -10.05 -6.57 21.43
C GLU A 424 -11.13 -5.62 21.95
N VAL A 425 -11.79 -5.93 23.06
CA VAL A 425 -12.75 -5.00 23.70
C VAL A 425 -12.03 -3.76 24.22
N ARG A 426 -10.89 -3.92 24.90
CA ARG A 426 -10.10 -2.78 25.39
C ARG A 426 -9.66 -1.85 24.26
N GLY A 427 -9.20 -2.41 23.14
CA GLY A 427 -8.80 -1.65 21.96
C GLY A 427 -9.97 -0.93 21.29
N PHE A 428 -11.11 -1.62 21.14
CA PHE A 428 -12.34 -1.02 20.63
C PHE A 428 -12.80 0.16 21.50
N ILE A 429 -12.79 0.00 22.83
CA ILE A 429 -13.16 1.06 23.76
C ILE A 429 -12.24 2.28 23.63
N ALA A 430 -10.92 2.07 23.58
CA ALA A 430 -9.96 3.16 23.40
C ALA A 430 -10.17 3.91 22.07
N LEU A 431 -10.51 3.18 21.01
CA LEU A 431 -10.87 3.77 19.72
C LEU A 431 -12.12 4.64 19.83
N VAL A 432 -13.19 4.13 20.42
CA VAL A 432 -14.43 4.90 20.61
C VAL A 432 -14.22 6.12 21.49
N ASP A 433 -13.46 6.02 22.59
CA ASP A 433 -13.18 7.15 23.50
C ASP A 433 -12.43 8.27 22.77
N ARG A 434 -11.48 7.92 21.89
CA ARG A 434 -10.78 8.88 21.02
C ARG A 434 -11.74 9.58 20.06
N LEU A 435 -12.56 8.82 19.33
CA LEU A 435 -13.53 9.38 18.37
C LEU A 435 -14.55 10.26 19.06
N ARG A 436 -15.09 9.82 20.20
CA ARG A 436 -16.04 10.59 21.01
C ARG A 436 -15.44 11.91 21.48
N SER A 437 -14.17 11.93 21.83
CA SER A 437 -13.46 13.16 22.22
C SER A 437 -13.30 14.12 21.04
N GLN A 438 -12.98 13.60 19.84
CA GLN A 438 -12.90 14.40 18.61
C GLN A 438 -14.25 15.00 18.23
N ILE A 439 -15.32 14.21 18.29
CA ILE A 439 -16.70 14.63 18.00
C ILE A 439 -17.14 15.76 18.95
N ARG A 440 -16.83 15.65 20.25
CA ARG A 440 -17.16 16.67 21.26
C ARG A 440 -16.37 17.97 21.10
N ALA A 441 -15.14 17.88 20.62
CA ALA A 441 -14.29 19.05 20.41
C ALA A 441 -14.77 19.91 19.22
N ASN A 442 -15.55 19.34 18.30
CA ASN A 442 -16.09 20.05 17.15
C ASN A 442 -17.57 20.46 17.41
N PRO A 443 -17.89 21.77 17.47
CA PRO A 443 -19.25 22.26 17.67
C PRO A 443 -20.27 21.75 16.64
N ASP A 444 -19.83 21.56 15.39
CA ASP A 444 -20.70 21.14 14.28
C ASP A 444 -21.09 19.65 14.35
N SER A 445 -20.45 18.87 15.25
CA SER A 445 -20.71 17.45 15.40
C SER A 445 -21.23 17.04 16.78
N GLN A 446 -21.72 17.98 17.61
CA GLN A 446 -22.13 17.66 18.99
C GLN A 446 -23.17 16.55 19.12
N ASN A 447 -24.11 16.46 18.16
CA ASN A 447 -25.15 15.42 18.14
C ASN A 447 -24.77 14.19 17.31
N ALA A 448 -23.55 14.14 16.76
CA ALA A 448 -23.12 13.08 15.87
C ALA A 448 -22.74 11.81 16.63
N VAL A 449 -22.92 10.67 15.95
CA VAL A 449 -22.73 9.33 16.49
C VAL A 449 -21.69 8.54 15.68
N ILE A 450 -21.26 7.42 16.25
CA ILE A 450 -20.30 6.49 15.64
C ILE A 450 -21.07 5.28 15.12
N ALA A 451 -20.97 5.00 13.82
CA ALA A 451 -21.53 3.79 13.27
C ALA A 451 -20.56 2.62 13.40
N VAL A 452 -21.05 1.44 13.74
CA VAL A 452 -20.24 0.23 13.89
C VAL A 452 -20.86 -0.88 13.05
N HIS A 453 -20.03 -1.58 12.28
CA HIS A 453 -20.51 -2.75 11.52
C HIS A 453 -19.51 -3.89 11.48
N CYS A 454 -20.08 -5.08 11.41
CA CYS A 454 -19.40 -6.25 10.90
C CYS A 454 -19.91 -6.52 9.48
N HIS A 455 -20.47 -7.70 9.21
CA HIS A 455 -21.12 -7.97 7.94
C HIS A 455 -22.61 -7.59 7.96
N TYR A 456 -23.36 -8.06 8.97
CA TYR A 456 -24.80 -7.78 9.11
C TYR A 456 -25.17 -6.81 10.24
N GLY A 457 -24.22 -6.45 11.11
CA GLY A 457 -24.48 -5.51 12.21
C GLY A 457 -25.32 -6.07 13.36
N PHE A 458 -25.13 -7.34 13.74
CA PHE A 458 -25.85 -7.98 14.86
C PHE A 458 -24.90 -8.51 15.94
N ASN A 459 -24.30 -9.69 15.76
CA ASN A 459 -23.59 -10.38 16.84
C ASN A 459 -22.32 -9.68 17.33
N ARG A 460 -21.28 -9.59 16.47
CA ARG A 460 -20.01 -8.91 16.84
C ARG A 460 -20.21 -7.43 17.12
N THR A 461 -21.04 -6.78 16.31
CA THR A 461 -21.38 -5.36 16.46
C THR A 461 -22.07 -5.10 17.80
N GLY A 462 -23.08 -5.90 18.14
CA GLY A 462 -23.78 -5.81 19.41
C GLY A 462 -22.86 -6.13 20.58
N PHE A 463 -22.03 -7.17 20.48
CA PHE A 463 -21.04 -7.49 21.51
C PHE A 463 -20.11 -6.32 21.81
N ALA A 464 -19.52 -5.69 20.78
CA ALA A 464 -18.63 -4.55 20.94
C ALA A 464 -19.36 -3.33 21.54
N ILE A 465 -20.56 -3.00 21.05
CA ILE A 465 -21.35 -1.86 21.54
C ILE A 465 -21.80 -2.09 22.99
N ILE A 466 -22.34 -3.27 23.31
CA ILE A 466 -22.81 -3.62 24.66
C ILE A 466 -21.64 -3.59 25.66
N SER A 467 -20.48 -4.14 25.28
CA SER A 467 -19.26 -4.03 26.10
C SER A 467 -18.91 -2.58 26.43
N TYR A 468 -18.97 -1.68 25.44
CA TYR A 468 -18.74 -0.25 25.69
C TYR A 468 -19.80 0.37 26.60
N MET A 469 -21.09 0.04 26.40
CA MET A 469 -22.18 0.56 27.23
C MET A 469 -22.02 0.19 28.71
N ILE A 470 -21.56 -1.02 28.99
CA ILE A 470 -21.30 -1.48 30.36
C ILE A 470 -20.04 -0.80 30.92
N GLU A 471 -18.92 -0.85 30.20
CA GLU A 471 -17.61 -0.40 30.70
C GLU A 471 -17.39 1.11 30.71
N ARG A 472 -18.19 1.88 29.96
CA ARG A 472 -18.04 3.35 29.83
C ARG A 472 -19.31 4.14 30.10
N LEU A 473 -20.48 3.57 29.88
CA LEU A 473 -21.76 4.28 30.06
C LEU A 473 -22.53 3.84 31.31
N GLY A 474 -22.02 2.85 32.06
CA GLY A 474 -22.60 2.41 33.33
C GLY A 474 -23.88 1.59 33.19
N TYR A 475 -24.17 1.05 32.00
CA TYR A 475 -25.33 0.19 31.79
C TYR A 475 -25.17 -1.14 32.54
N ARG A 476 -26.26 -1.68 33.06
CA ARG A 476 -26.31 -3.09 33.45
C ARG A 476 -26.45 -3.93 32.19
N LEU A 477 -25.92 -5.16 32.21
CA LEU A 477 -25.98 -6.05 31.05
C LEU A 477 -27.42 -6.26 30.49
N PRO A 478 -28.46 -6.50 31.32
CA PRO A 478 -29.83 -6.64 30.80
C PRO A 478 -30.31 -5.38 30.06
N ASP A 479 -30.07 -4.20 30.65
CA ASP A 479 -30.47 -2.91 30.07
C ASP A 479 -29.71 -2.65 28.75
N ALA A 480 -28.43 -3.04 28.67
CA ALA A 480 -27.64 -2.88 27.45
C ALA A 480 -28.09 -3.82 26.32
N LEU A 481 -28.45 -5.06 26.66
CA LEU A 481 -29.01 -6.02 25.70
C LEU A 481 -30.37 -5.55 25.18
N GLU A 482 -31.23 -5.06 26.07
CA GLU A 482 -32.56 -4.52 25.73
C GLU A 482 -32.45 -3.27 24.85
N GLU A 483 -31.61 -2.31 25.22
CA GLU A 483 -31.35 -1.10 24.45
C GLU A 483 -30.84 -1.43 23.03
N PHE A 484 -29.89 -2.36 22.91
CA PHE A 484 -29.39 -2.80 21.61
C PHE A 484 -30.48 -3.51 20.79
N ALA A 485 -31.28 -4.38 21.41
CA ALA A 485 -32.34 -5.11 20.73
C ALA A 485 -33.50 -4.21 20.28
N ARG A 486 -33.79 -3.15 21.05
CA ARG A 486 -34.78 -2.12 20.74
C ARG A 486 -34.38 -1.35 19.47
N SER A 487 -33.15 -0.85 19.42
CA SER A 487 -32.67 -0.05 18.29
C SER A 487 -32.26 -0.91 17.07
N ARG A 488 -31.82 -2.15 17.29
CA ARG A 488 -31.47 -3.13 16.26
C ARG A 488 -32.30 -4.41 16.45
N PRO A 489 -33.50 -4.50 15.85
CA PRO A 489 -34.42 -5.61 16.06
C PRO A 489 -33.78 -6.99 15.86
N ASN A 490 -34.11 -7.93 16.74
CA ASN A 490 -33.48 -9.25 16.94
C ASN A 490 -32.13 -9.24 17.69
N GLY A 491 -31.58 -8.08 18.04
CA GLY A 491 -30.42 -7.93 18.90
C GLY A 491 -29.22 -8.81 18.53
N VAL A 492 -28.48 -9.25 19.55
CA VAL A 492 -27.45 -10.28 19.40
C VAL A 492 -28.14 -11.64 19.24
N ARG A 493 -27.99 -12.26 18.08
CA ARG A 493 -28.75 -13.45 17.65
C ARG A 493 -28.13 -14.77 18.08
N HIS A 494 -26.82 -14.81 18.28
CA HIS A 494 -26.10 -16.03 18.59
C HIS A 494 -25.86 -16.13 20.10
N GLU A 495 -26.36 -17.19 20.71
CA GLU A 495 -26.32 -17.41 22.16
C GLU A 495 -24.90 -17.37 22.73
N HIS A 496 -23.90 -17.88 22.01
CA HIS A 496 -22.52 -17.88 22.52
C HIS A 496 -21.93 -16.47 22.70
N PHE A 497 -22.42 -15.47 21.98
CA PHE A 497 -22.05 -14.06 22.24
C PHE A 497 -22.74 -13.53 23.50
N VAL A 498 -24.02 -13.86 23.70
CA VAL A 498 -24.80 -13.46 24.88
C VAL A 498 -24.22 -14.12 26.14
N ASN A 499 -23.93 -15.42 26.07
CA ASN A 499 -23.32 -16.18 27.16
C ASN A 499 -21.94 -15.61 27.53
N GLU A 500 -21.11 -15.25 26.54
CA GLU A 500 -19.82 -14.62 26.83
C GLU A 500 -19.98 -13.25 27.50
N LEU A 501 -20.97 -12.44 27.11
CA LEU A 501 -21.26 -11.18 27.81
C LEU A 501 -21.67 -11.42 29.26
N HIS A 502 -22.52 -12.42 29.52
CA HIS A 502 -22.89 -12.81 30.89
C HIS A 502 -21.68 -13.28 31.69
N VAL A 503 -20.83 -14.13 31.11
CA VAL A 503 -19.61 -14.63 31.75
C VAL A 503 -18.61 -13.51 32.04
N ARG A 504 -18.48 -12.53 31.14
CA ARG A 504 -17.52 -11.42 31.24
C ARG A 504 -17.94 -10.37 32.25
N TYR A 505 -19.24 -10.06 32.31
CA TYR A 505 -19.79 -9.01 33.17
C TYR A 505 -20.58 -9.58 34.37
N ALA A 506 -20.40 -10.86 34.71
CA ALA A 506 -20.95 -11.47 35.91
C ALA A 506 -20.32 -10.87 37.17
N ILE A 507 -21.13 -10.14 37.95
CA ILE A 507 -20.72 -9.56 39.22
C ILE A 507 -20.41 -10.69 40.22
N GLY A 508 -19.19 -10.72 40.77
CA GLY A 508 -18.78 -11.67 41.81
C GLY A 508 -18.25 -13.03 41.31
N LEU A 509 -18.08 -13.22 39.99
CA LEU A 509 -17.50 -14.44 39.44
C LEU A 509 -16.01 -14.57 39.83
N LYS A 510 -15.70 -15.49 40.74
CA LYS A 510 -14.31 -15.85 41.09
C LYS A 510 -13.84 -16.98 40.18
N ARG A 511 -12.82 -16.73 39.37
CA ARG A 511 -12.14 -17.78 38.57
C ARG A 511 -10.96 -18.31 39.38
N ALA A 512 -10.89 -19.63 39.55
CA ALA A 512 -9.67 -20.26 40.04
C ALA A 512 -8.56 -20.10 38.96
N PRO A 513 -7.29 -19.96 39.35
CA PRO A 513 -6.20 -19.92 38.38
C PRO A 513 -6.19 -21.22 37.55
N THR A 514 -6.03 -21.07 36.24
CA THR A 514 -5.75 -22.19 35.34
C THR A 514 -4.27 -22.53 35.53
N TRP A 515 -3.99 -23.77 35.94
CA TRP A 515 -2.63 -24.27 36.00
C TRP A 515 -2.28 -24.80 34.61
N ASP A 516 -1.32 -24.15 33.95
CA ASP A 516 -0.72 -24.64 32.69
C ASP A 516 0.32 -25.74 32.97
#